data_AF-A0A7J7SDW3-F1
#
_entry.id   AF-A0A7J7SDW3-F1
#
_cell.length_a   1.000
_cell.length_b   1.000
_cell.length_c   1.000
_cell.angle_alpha   90.00
_cell.angle_beta   90.00
_cell.angle_gamma   90.00
#
_symmetry.space_group_name_H-M   'P 1'
#
loop_
_entity.id
_entity.type
_entity.pdbx_description
1 polymer ?
#
loop_
_entity_poly.entity_id
_entity_poly.type
_entity_poly.pdbx_seq_one_letter_code
_entity_poly.pdbx_strand_id
1 'polypeptide(L)'
;MGFRVGQALGERLPREMLAFREELDVLKFLCKDLWGAVFQKQMDSLRTNHQGTYVLQDSSFPLLVRMGSGLQYLEEAPKFLAFTCGLLRGTLSTLGIKSLVTASVAALPACKFQVVIQRS
;
A
#
# COMPACT_ATOMS: atom_id res chain seq x y z
N MET A 1 3.84 -14.31 1.84
CA MET A 1 2.67 -14.26 2.75
C MET A 1 1.70 -13.13 2.41
N GLY A 2 2.11 -11.86 2.47
CA GLY A 2 1.21 -10.71 2.25
C GLY A 2 0.43 -10.72 0.94
N PHE A 3 1.04 -11.19 -0.16
CA PHE A 3 0.37 -11.30 -1.47
C PHE A 3 -0.93 -12.10 -1.44
N ARG A 4 -0.92 -13.30 -0.85
CA ARG A 4 -2.13 -14.15 -0.78
C ARG A 4 -3.21 -13.52 0.11
N VAL A 5 -2.81 -12.85 1.19
CA VAL A 5 -3.73 -12.12 2.07
C VAL A 5 -4.37 -10.96 1.32
N GLY A 6 -3.58 -10.19 0.56
CA GLY A 6 -4.07 -9.11 -0.30
C GLY A 6 -5.06 -9.61 -1.34
N GLN A 7 -4.80 -10.77 -1.95
CA GLN A 7 -5.74 -11.35 -2.92
C GLN A 7 -7.11 -11.64 -2.30
N ALA A 8 -7.12 -12.30 -1.14
CA ALA A 8 -8.36 -12.62 -0.42
C ALA A 8 -9.11 -11.36 0.04
N LEU A 9 -8.40 -10.31 0.46
CA LEU A 9 -9.03 -9.03 0.82
C LEU A 9 -9.63 -8.34 -0.41
N GLY A 10 -8.92 -8.33 -1.54
CA GLY A 10 -9.42 -7.78 -2.79
C GLY A 10 -10.69 -8.46 -3.30
N GLU A 11 -10.90 -9.73 -2.98
CA GLU A 11 -12.14 -10.48 -3.29
C GLU A 11 -13.32 -10.12 -2.38
N ARG A 12 -13.06 -9.73 -1.13
CA ARG A 12 -14.08 -9.55 -0.09
C ARG A 12 -14.50 -8.11 0.13
N LEU A 13 -13.62 -7.15 -0.14
CA LEU A 13 -13.91 -5.74 0.10
C LEU A 13 -14.91 -5.19 -0.93
N PRO A 14 -15.82 -4.30 -0.51
CA PRO A 14 -16.84 -3.74 -1.39
C PRO A 14 -16.18 -2.98 -2.55
N ARG A 15 -16.53 -3.39 -3.78
CA ARG A 15 -15.97 -2.84 -5.02
C ARG A 15 -16.90 -1.83 -5.68
N GLU A 16 -17.97 -1.41 -5.01
CA GLU A 16 -19.03 -0.59 -5.59
C GLU A 16 -18.51 0.75 -6.14
N MET A 17 -17.40 1.25 -5.60
CA MET A 17 -16.71 2.46 -6.10
C MET A 17 -15.82 2.19 -7.35
N LEU A 18 -15.52 0.94 -7.68
CA LEU A 18 -14.67 0.54 -8.84
C LEU A 18 -15.47 0.33 -10.14
N ALA A 19 -16.73 0.77 -10.19
CA ALA A 19 -17.57 0.67 -11.38
C ALA A 19 -16.97 1.40 -12.61
N PHE A 20 -16.04 2.33 -12.37
CA PHE A 20 -15.25 3.03 -13.38
C PHE A 20 -13.77 2.66 -13.16
N ARG A 21 -13.27 1.63 -13.84
CA ARG A 21 -11.94 1.02 -13.60
C ARG A 21 -10.78 1.84 -14.19
N GLU A 22 -10.62 3.08 -13.78
CA GLU A 22 -9.36 3.79 -14.02
C GLU A 22 -8.30 3.35 -13.00
N GLU A 23 -7.02 3.32 -13.42
CA GLU A 23 -5.90 2.96 -12.54
C GLU A 23 -5.94 3.78 -11.23
N LEU A 24 -6.23 5.08 -11.34
CA LEU A 24 -6.28 5.99 -10.21
C LEU A 24 -7.37 5.64 -9.19
N ASP A 25 -8.55 5.19 -9.64
CA ASP A 25 -9.65 4.83 -8.74
C ASP A 25 -9.35 3.54 -7.98
N VAL A 26 -8.64 2.61 -8.62
CA VAL A 26 -8.10 1.43 -7.93
C VAL A 26 -7.09 1.83 -6.86
N LEU A 27 -6.19 2.78 -7.14
CA LEU A 27 -5.24 3.25 -6.13
C LEU A 27 -5.94 4.01 -4.99
N LYS A 28 -7.01 4.77 -5.25
CA LYS A 28 -7.83 5.41 -4.20
C LYS A 28 -8.51 4.37 -3.30
N PHE A 29 -9.03 3.29 -3.88
CA PHE A 29 -9.59 2.17 -3.14
C PHE A 29 -8.55 1.54 -2.19
N LEU A 30 -7.29 1.39 -2.63
CA LEU A 30 -6.23 0.92 -1.73
C LEU A 30 -6.02 1.88 -0.55
N CYS A 31 -5.95 3.19 -0.82
CA CYS A 31 -5.71 4.22 0.19
C CYS A 31 -6.83 4.35 1.22
N LYS A 32 -8.07 4.03 0.84
CA LYS A 32 -9.27 4.23 1.68
C LYS A 32 -9.81 2.93 2.24
N ASP A 33 -10.32 2.08 1.37
CA ASP A 33 -11.08 0.88 1.75
C ASP A 33 -10.16 -0.23 2.27
N LEU A 34 -9.11 -0.55 1.52
CA LEU A 34 -8.16 -1.57 1.95
C LEU A 34 -7.39 -1.12 3.19
N TRP A 35 -6.86 0.11 3.19
CA TRP A 35 -6.13 0.63 4.33
C TRP A 35 -7.02 0.77 5.56
N GLY A 36 -8.27 1.23 5.38
CA GLY A 36 -9.27 1.29 6.43
C GLY A 36 -9.58 -0.07 7.02
N ALA A 37 -9.77 -1.10 6.19
CA ALA A 37 -10.04 -2.45 6.66
C ALA A 37 -8.86 -3.05 7.46
N VAL A 38 -7.62 -2.84 7.01
CA VAL A 38 -6.43 -3.48 7.60
C VAL A 38 -5.88 -2.69 8.80
N PHE A 39 -5.88 -1.37 8.72
CA PHE A 39 -5.20 -0.48 9.66
C PHE A 39 -6.12 0.51 10.36
N GLN A 40 -7.43 0.47 10.09
CA GLN A 40 -8.44 1.36 10.70
C GLN A 40 -8.14 2.85 10.48
N LYS A 41 -7.48 3.18 9.36
CA LYS A 41 -7.17 4.55 8.93
C LYS A 41 -7.05 4.62 7.41
N GLN A 42 -7.06 5.84 6.86
CA GLN A 42 -6.73 6.09 5.46
C GLN A 42 -5.25 6.44 5.32
N MET A 43 -4.71 6.28 4.12
CA MET A 43 -3.38 6.81 3.80
C MET A 43 -3.38 8.33 3.73
N ASP A 44 -2.28 8.95 4.17
CA ASP A 44 -2.16 10.40 4.29
C ASP A 44 -2.00 11.08 2.92
N SER A 45 -1.36 10.41 1.96
CA SER A 45 -1.08 11.01 0.64
C SER A 45 -0.97 9.95 -0.44
N LEU A 46 -1.58 10.23 -1.60
CA LEU A 46 -1.37 9.52 -2.85
C LEU A 46 -0.76 10.49 -3.87
N ARG A 47 0.40 10.15 -4.41
CA ARG A 47 1.08 10.91 -5.49
C ARG A 47 1.25 10.02 -6.70
N THR A 48 1.24 10.59 -7.89
CA THR A 48 1.52 9.88 -9.14
C THR A 48 2.36 10.74 -10.07
N ASN A 49 3.14 10.10 -10.94
CA ASN A 49 3.81 10.77 -12.05
C ASN A 49 3.00 10.69 -13.36
N HIS A 50 1.75 10.19 -13.32
CA HIS A 50 0.90 9.95 -14.48
C HIS A 50 1.49 8.98 -15.54
N GLN A 51 2.58 8.29 -15.22
CA GLN A 51 3.28 7.33 -16.06
C GLN A 51 3.32 5.94 -15.39
N GLY A 52 2.27 5.59 -14.64
CA GLY A 52 2.14 4.29 -13.99
C GLY A 52 2.93 4.12 -12.69
N THR A 53 3.58 5.17 -12.18
CA THR A 53 4.20 5.14 -10.84
C THR A 53 3.38 5.94 -9.84
N TYR A 54 3.10 5.31 -8.70
CA TYR A 54 2.35 5.87 -7.60
C TYR A 54 3.16 5.77 -6.31
N VAL A 55 3.04 6.77 -5.45
CA VAL A 55 3.62 6.76 -4.11
C VAL A 55 2.50 7.00 -3.12
N LEU A 56 2.27 5.99 -2.29
CA LEU A 56 1.30 6.04 -1.21
C LEU A 56 2.04 6.20 0.11
N GLN A 57 1.65 7.17 0.92
CA GLN A 57 2.35 7.54 2.15
C GLN A 57 1.45 7.33 3.36
N ASP A 58 2.02 6.72 4.39
CA ASP A 58 1.46 6.68 5.73
C ASP A 58 2.44 7.38 6.70
N SER A 59 2.00 8.47 7.32
CA SER A 59 2.80 9.31 8.22
C SER A 59 2.99 8.67 9.61
N SER A 60 2.12 7.73 9.99
CA SER A 60 2.12 7.07 11.29
C SER A 60 1.69 5.63 11.11
N PHE A 61 2.58 4.84 10.51
CA PHE A 61 2.25 3.49 10.08
C PHE A 61 2.17 2.54 11.28
N PRO A 62 1.02 1.86 11.53
CA PRO A 62 0.78 1.17 12.81
C PRO A 62 1.83 0.12 13.21
N LEU A 63 2.45 -0.55 12.24
CA LEU A 63 3.50 -1.54 12.51
C LEU A 63 4.83 -0.91 12.96
N LEU A 64 5.06 0.36 12.61
CA LEU A 64 6.29 1.09 12.93
C LEU A 64 6.13 2.00 14.15
N VAL A 65 4.91 2.41 14.52
CA VAL A 65 4.67 3.28 15.69
C VAL A 65 5.28 2.70 16.97
N ARG A 66 5.24 1.37 17.16
CA ARG A 66 5.82 0.72 18.35
C ARG A 66 7.34 0.66 18.37
N MET A 67 8.01 0.89 17.24
CA MET A 67 9.47 0.97 17.18
C MET A 67 10.00 2.28 17.77
N GLY A 68 9.13 3.28 17.96
CA GLY A 68 9.53 4.62 18.40
C GLY A 68 10.12 5.45 17.27
N SER A 69 10.73 6.58 17.63
CA SER A 69 11.16 7.65 16.72
C SER A 69 12.67 7.76 16.53
N GLY A 70 13.43 6.77 17.00
CA GLY A 70 14.90 6.76 16.92
C GLY A 70 15.44 6.22 15.58
N LEU A 71 16.66 6.65 15.20
CA LEU A 71 17.35 6.15 14.00
C LEU A 71 17.79 4.67 14.13
N GLN A 72 17.84 4.15 15.35
CA GLN A 72 18.35 2.83 15.71
C GLN A 72 17.62 1.64 15.06
N TYR A 73 16.42 1.86 14.51
CA TYR A 73 15.63 0.81 13.86
C TYR A 73 15.40 1.07 12.37
N LEU A 74 16.07 2.05 11.77
CA LEU A 74 15.86 2.39 10.35
C LEU A 74 16.31 1.27 9.41
N GLU A 75 17.30 0.47 9.79
CA GLU A 75 17.78 -0.65 8.98
C GLU A 75 16.82 -1.86 9.04
N GLU A 76 16.14 -2.03 10.17
CA GLU A 76 15.18 -3.11 10.41
C GLU A 76 13.77 -2.75 9.93
N ALA A 77 13.37 -1.48 10.01
CA ALA A 77 12.02 -1.02 9.72
C ALA A 77 11.49 -1.48 8.34
N PRO A 78 12.28 -1.47 7.24
CA PRO A 78 11.83 -1.98 5.95
C PRO A 78 11.40 -3.46 5.97
N LYS A 79 11.97 -4.28 6.86
CA LYS A 79 11.62 -5.71 7.01
C LYS A 79 10.15 -5.87 7.43
N PHE A 80 9.62 -4.93 8.22
CA PHE A 80 8.22 -4.91 8.68
C PHE A 80 7.25 -4.44 7.60
N LEU A 81 7.75 -3.83 6.52
CA LEU A 81 6.94 -3.37 5.39
C LEU A 81 6.76 -4.43 4.30
N ALA A 82 7.62 -5.45 4.26
CA ALA A 82 7.60 -6.48 3.22
C ALA A 82 6.24 -7.22 3.12
N PHE A 83 5.61 -7.49 4.26
CA PHE A 83 4.26 -8.06 4.29
C PHE A 83 3.25 -7.13 3.62
N THR A 84 3.27 -5.84 3.99
CA THR A 84 2.36 -4.82 3.48
C THR A 84 2.56 -4.54 1.99
N CYS A 85 3.80 -4.55 1.49
CA CYS A 85 4.07 -4.53 0.05
C CYS A 85 3.38 -5.69 -0.67
N GLY A 86 3.50 -6.89 -0.11
CA GLY A 86 2.79 -8.05 -0.62
C GLY A 86 1.28 -7.86 -0.62
N LEU A 87 0.71 -7.35 0.47
CA LEU A 87 -0.73 -7.10 0.63
C LEU A 87 -1.27 -6.14 -0.44
N LEU A 88 -0.59 -5.01 -0.67
CA LEU A 88 -0.96 -4.07 -1.72
C LEU A 88 -0.88 -4.72 -3.11
N ARG A 89 0.23 -5.42 -3.40
CA ARG A 89 0.43 -6.12 -4.68
C ARG A 89 -0.61 -7.21 -4.94
N GLY A 90 -0.97 -7.97 -3.91
CA GLY A 90 -1.98 -9.03 -3.98
C GLY A 90 -3.36 -8.48 -4.29
N THR A 91 -3.73 -7.38 -3.62
CA THR A 91 -5.01 -6.71 -3.87
C THR A 91 -5.07 -6.18 -5.31
N LEU A 92 -4.01 -5.51 -5.78
CA LEU A 92 -3.90 -5.04 -7.17
C LEU A 92 -4.03 -6.18 -8.17
N SER A 93 -3.37 -7.32 -7.91
CA SER A 93 -3.46 -8.50 -8.77
C SER A 93 -4.89 -9.04 -8.88
N THR A 94 -5.65 -9.06 -7.79
CA THR A 94 -7.06 -9.47 -7.79
C THR A 94 -7.94 -8.50 -8.58
N LEU A 95 -7.56 -7.22 -8.62
CA LEU A 95 -8.25 -6.19 -9.41
C LEU A 95 -7.80 -6.15 -10.88
N GLY A 96 -6.90 -7.06 -11.29
CA GLY A 96 -6.41 -7.18 -12.67
C GLY A 96 -5.22 -6.28 -13.00
N ILE A 97 -4.60 -5.62 -12.01
CA ILE A 97 -3.43 -4.76 -12.20
C ILE A 97 -2.16 -5.51 -11.81
N LYS A 98 -1.28 -5.75 -12.78
CA LYS A 98 0.08 -6.25 -12.51
C LYS A 98 0.97 -5.09 -12.05
N SER A 99 1.61 -5.24 -10.91
CA SER A 99 2.45 -4.19 -10.34
C SER A 99 3.62 -4.71 -9.53
N LEU A 100 4.66 -3.89 -9.41
CA LEU A 100 5.72 -4.02 -8.43
C LEU A 100 5.45 -3.07 -7.26
N VAL A 101 5.62 -3.54 -6.03
CA VAL A 101 5.45 -2.71 -4.83
C VAL A 101 6.73 -2.77 -3.99
N THR A 102 7.33 -1.61 -3.77
CA THR A 102 8.49 -1.42 -2.89
C THR A 102 8.11 -0.47 -1.76
N ALA A 103 8.88 -0.48 -0.67
CA ALA A 103 8.65 0.43 0.44
C ALA A 103 9.96 1.02 0.97
N SER A 104 9.86 2.22 1.52
CA SER A 104 10.98 2.92 2.15
C SER A 104 10.53 3.63 3.43
N VAL A 105 11.48 3.78 4.36
CA VAL A 105 11.32 4.50 5.63
C VAL A 105 12.41 5.55 5.67
N ALA A 106 12.03 6.83 5.64
CA ALA A 106 12.98 7.93 5.76
C ALA A 106 13.10 8.41 7.22
N ALA A 107 11.98 8.42 7.95
CA ALA A 107 11.91 8.77 9.36
C ALA A 107 10.75 8.00 10.00
N LEU A 108 11.02 7.29 11.10
CA LEU A 108 9.98 6.58 11.83
C LEU A 108 9.01 7.59 12.49
N PRO A 109 7.70 7.29 12.53
CA PRO A 109 7.01 6.07 12.05
C PRO A 109 6.49 6.15 10.61
N ALA A 110 6.93 7.14 9.82
CA ALA A 110 6.44 7.37 8.47
C ALA A 110 7.06 6.42 7.45
N CYS A 111 6.25 5.94 6.53
CA CYS A 111 6.69 5.09 5.43
C CYS A 111 6.03 5.46 4.11
N LYS A 112 6.69 5.08 3.01
CA LYS A 112 6.18 5.26 1.66
C LYS A 112 6.17 3.90 0.95
N PHE A 113 5.06 3.59 0.31
CA PHE A 113 4.89 2.46 -0.58
C PHE A 113 4.89 2.98 -2.01
N GLN A 114 5.85 2.55 -2.82
CA GLN A 114 5.89 2.87 -4.24
C GLN A 114 5.27 1.71 -5.01
N VAL A 115 4.27 2.02 -5.83
CA VAL A 115 3.58 1.08 -6.71
C VAL A 115 3.93 1.45 -8.15
N VAL A 116 4.55 0.51 -8.87
CA VAL A 116 4.87 0.65 -10.29
C VAL A 116 3.99 -0.31 -11.06
N ILE A 117 3.06 0.22 -11.84
CA ILE A 117 2.18 -0.56 -12.72
C ILE A 117 3.00 -1.07 -13.91
N GLN A 118 2.90 -2.37 -14.18
CA GLN A 118 3.55 -2.99 -15.32
C GLN A 118 2.60 -2.93 -16.52
N ARG A 119 2.93 -2.07 -17.49
CA ARG A 119 2.23 -2.02 -18.78
C ARG A 119 2.80 -3.12 -19.68
N SER A 120 1.92 -3.99 -20.18
CA SER A 120 2.23 -5.00 -21.20
C SER A 120 2.21 -4.41 -22.60
#